data_AF-Q5BYW9-F1
#
_entry.id   AF-Q5BYW9-F1
#
_cell.length_a   1.000
_cell.length_b   1.000
_cell.length_c   1.000
_cell.angle_alpha   90.00
_cell.angle_beta   90.00
_cell.angle_gamma   90.00
#
_symmetry.space_group_name_H-M   'P 1'
#
loop_
_entity.id
_entity.type
_entity.pdbx_description
1 polymer ?
#
loop_
_entity_poly.entity_id
_entity_poly.type
_entity_poly.pdbx_seq_one_letter_code
_entity_poly.pdbx_strand_id
1 'polypeptide(L)'
;MEKGVDGFVFDNVAFLVEETPTKSKAVGDWFQNCPNSQIFSPRNVDVLKQIKQAIDDYRMKTGKDILLAVNSGDTGCGAGDTPDQMLMFSEVADVTIIRDFTHLRGSKMVGFNRLALEKYFKYNDTDKTKFGLTTATLSMPPYENMMNLASTLL
;
A
#
# COMPACT_ATOMS: atom_id res chain seq x y z
N MET A 1 -14.15 10.86 11.50
CA MET A 1 -13.29 11.82 12.23
C MET A 1 -13.98 12.35 13.48
N GLU A 2 -15.20 12.91 13.38
CA GLU A 2 -15.96 13.46 14.53
C GLU A 2 -16.22 12.47 15.69
N LYS A 3 -16.25 11.17 15.41
CA LYS A 3 -16.39 10.11 16.41
C LYS A 3 -15.10 9.78 17.17
N GLY A 4 -14.03 10.54 16.96
CA GLY A 4 -12.79 10.39 17.71
C GLY A 4 -11.83 9.33 17.19
N VAL A 5 -11.97 8.87 15.94
CA VAL A 5 -10.98 7.97 15.31
C VAL A 5 -9.60 8.63 15.20
N ASP A 6 -8.53 7.84 15.29
CA ASP A 6 -7.13 8.31 15.26
C ASP A 6 -6.46 8.10 13.89
N GLY A 7 -7.08 7.33 13.02
CA GLY A 7 -6.58 7.10 11.67
C GLY A 7 -7.54 6.31 10.79
N PHE A 8 -7.16 6.20 9.53
CA PHE A 8 -7.83 5.39 8.52
C PHE A 8 -6.81 4.50 7.84
N VAL A 9 -7.23 3.27 7.54
CA VAL A 9 -6.55 2.38 6.61
C VAL A 9 -7.40 2.32 5.36
N PHE A 10 -6.89 2.86 4.25
CA PHE A 10 -7.55 2.79 2.96
C PHE A 10 -7.04 1.56 2.19
N ASP A 11 -7.92 0.58 2.03
CA ASP A 11 -7.62 -0.68 1.33
C ASP A 11 -7.95 -0.60 -0.17
N ASN A 12 -7.29 -1.44 -0.97
CA ASN A 12 -7.47 -1.54 -2.42
C ASN A 12 -7.20 -0.23 -3.19
N VAL A 13 -6.19 0.55 -2.77
CA VAL A 13 -5.92 1.85 -3.43
C VAL A 13 -5.41 1.75 -4.87
N ALA A 14 -5.00 0.56 -5.32
CA ALA A 14 -4.69 0.32 -6.73
C ALA A 14 -5.95 0.24 -7.62
N PHE A 15 -7.15 0.27 -7.04
CA PHE A 15 -8.40 0.05 -7.77
C PHE A 15 -9.41 1.20 -7.60
N LEU A 16 -8.96 2.39 -7.17
CA LEU A 16 -9.87 3.53 -6.94
C LEU A 16 -10.45 4.08 -8.25
N VAL A 17 -9.69 3.97 -9.34
CA VAL A 17 -10.06 4.50 -10.65
C VAL A 17 -10.03 3.40 -11.69
N GLU A 18 -11.13 3.26 -12.42
CA GLU A 18 -11.20 2.43 -13.60
C GLU A 18 -10.66 3.22 -14.81
N GLU A 19 -9.61 2.68 -15.44
CA GLU A 19 -9.13 3.18 -16.74
C GLU A 19 -9.82 2.42 -17.86
N THR A 20 -10.17 3.11 -18.94
CA THR A 20 -10.69 2.44 -20.14
C THR A 20 -9.63 1.47 -20.67
N PRO A 21 -9.91 0.17 -20.77
CA PRO A 21 -8.92 -0.79 -21.21
C PRO A 21 -8.45 -0.46 -22.62
N THR A 22 -7.16 -0.21 -22.82
CA THR A 22 -6.60 -0.03 -24.17
C THR A 22 -6.56 -1.33 -24.97
N LYS A 23 -6.73 -2.50 -24.31
CA LYS A 23 -6.89 -3.83 -24.90
C LYS A 23 -7.77 -4.71 -23.99
N SER A 24 -8.70 -5.47 -24.57
CA SER A 24 -9.37 -6.56 -23.84
C SER A 24 -8.35 -7.69 -23.61
N LYS A 25 -7.90 -7.89 -22.38
CA LYS A 25 -7.04 -9.03 -22.04
C LYS A 25 -7.91 -10.16 -21.49
N ALA A 26 -7.61 -11.39 -21.91
CA ALA A 26 -8.26 -12.56 -21.35
C ALA A 26 -7.88 -12.69 -19.86
N VAL A 27 -8.75 -13.25 -19.02
CA VAL A 27 -8.52 -13.42 -17.57
C VAL A 27 -7.17 -14.10 -17.26
N GLY A 28 -6.69 -14.99 -18.15
CA GLY A 28 -5.39 -15.65 -18.02
C GLY A 28 -4.16 -14.73 -18.12
N ASP A 29 -4.28 -13.58 -18.78
CA ASP A 29 -3.17 -12.64 -18.94
C ASP A 29 -2.88 -11.84 -17.65
N TRP A 30 -3.83 -11.78 -16.72
CA TRP A 30 -3.69 -11.01 -15.47
C TRP A 30 -2.53 -11.54 -14.62
N PHE A 31 -2.49 -12.84 -14.38
CA PHE A 31 -1.45 -13.50 -13.57
C PHE A 31 -0.11 -13.65 -14.30
N GLN A 32 -0.13 -13.66 -15.64
CA GLN A 32 1.09 -13.81 -16.44
C GLN A 32 1.82 -12.48 -16.64
N ASN A 33 1.06 -11.39 -16.79
CA ASN A 33 1.64 -10.11 -17.21
C ASN A 33 1.56 -9.00 -16.17
N CYS A 34 0.99 -9.24 -14.98
CA CYS A 34 0.81 -8.28 -13.88
C CYS A 34 0.43 -6.87 -14.40
N PRO A 35 -0.86 -6.50 -14.46
CA PRO A 35 -1.32 -5.25 -15.07
C PRO A 35 -1.04 -4.01 -14.21
N ASN A 36 0.15 -3.96 -13.62
CA ASN A 36 0.74 -2.92 -12.81
C ASN A 36 0.53 -1.53 -13.42
N SER A 37 0.77 -1.34 -14.72
CA SER A 37 0.53 -0.06 -15.39
C SER A 37 -0.95 0.34 -15.54
N GLN A 38 -1.89 -0.59 -15.37
CA GLN A 38 -3.33 -0.32 -15.42
C GLN A 38 -3.88 -0.01 -14.02
N ILE A 39 -3.42 -0.71 -12.99
CA ILE A 39 -3.91 -0.56 -11.62
C ILE A 39 -3.12 0.48 -10.81
N PHE A 40 -1.82 0.66 -11.07
CA PHE A 40 -1.04 1.74 -10.43
C PHE A 40 -1.08 3.02 -11.28
N SER A 41 -2.29 3.58 -11.41
CA SER A 41 -2.53 4.85 -12.12
C SER A 41 -2.23 6.06 -11.21
N PRO A 42 -1.58 7.13 -11.72
CA PRO A 42 -1.48 8.42 -11.02
C PRO A 42 -2.83 8.97 -10.57
N ARG A 43 -3.93 8.62 -11.25
CA ARG A 43 -5.28 9.05 -10.86
C ARG A 43 -5.74 8.48 -9.52
N ASN A 44 -5.21 7.32 -9.11
CA ASN A 44 -5.46 6.79 -7.76
C ASN A 44 -4.82 7.70 -6.68
N VAL A 45 -3.64 8.26 -6.98
CA VAL A 45 -2.98 9.23 -6.09
C VAL A 45 -3.82 10.50 -5.98
N ASP A 46 -4.44 10.96 -7.08
CA ASP A 46 -5.30 12.16 -7.05
C ASP A 46 -6.57 11.97 -6.23
N VAL A 47 -7.15 10.76 -6.20
CA VAL A 47 -8.25 10.44 -5.27
C VAL A 47 -7.77 10.51 -3.83
N LEU A 48 -6.60 9.91 -3.52
CA LEU A 48 -6.03 9.97 -2.17
C LEU A 48 -5.69 11.40 -1.74
N LYS A 49 -5.24 12.27 -2.65
CA LYS A 49 -4.97 13.69 -2.34
C LYS A 49 -6.23 14.39 -1.82
N GLN A 50 -7.39 14.11 -2.41
CA GLN A 50 -8.66 14.69 -1.94
C GLN A 50 -9.02 14.18 -0.54
N ILE A 51 -8.78 12.90 -0.26
CA ILE A 51 -9.00 12.31 1.07
C ILE A 51 -8.03 12.93 2.09
N LYS A 52 -6.74 13.05 1.75
CA LYS A 52 -5.73 13.67 2.61
C LYS A 52 -6.03 15.13 2.88
N GLN A 53 -6.50 15.88 1.87
CA GLN A 53 -6.93 17.26 2.06
C GLN A 53 -8.07 17.36 3.09
N ALA A 54 -9.07 16.48 3.02
CA ALA A 54 -10.17 16.48 4.00
C ALA A 54 -9.68 16.15 5.43
N ILE A 55 -8.68 15.27 5.56
CA ILE A 55 -8.02 14.96 6.84
C ILE A 55 -7.25 16.17 7.35
N ASP A 56 -6.47 16.83 6.49
CA ASP A 56 -5.66 17.99 6.85
C ASP A 56 -6.53 19.19 7.22
N ASP A 57 -7.66 19.41 6.52
CA ASP A 57 -8.66 20.42 6.87
C ASP A 57 -9.26 20.17 8.25
N TYR A 58 -9.59 18.91 8.56
CA TYR A 58 -10.08 18.52 9.88
C TYR A 58 -9.01 18.74 10.96
N ARG A 59 -7.75 18.40 10.68
CA ARG A 59 -6.61 18.63 11.56
C ARG A 59 -6.43 20.12 11.83
N MET A 60 -6.45 20.97 10.81
CA MET A 60 -6.34 22.43 10.97
C MET A 60 -7.48 22.99 11.82
N LYS A 61 -8.70 22.47 11.67
CA LYS A 61 -9.87 22.92 12.44
C LYS A 61 -9.85 22.49 13.91
N THR A 62 -9.32 21.31 14.21
CA THR A 62 -9.49 20.67 15.52
C THR A 62 -8.19 20.50 16.31
N GLY A 63 -7.04 20.66 15.66
CA GLY A 63 -5.73 20.32 16.21
C GLY A 63 -5.49 18.82 16.38
N LYS A 64 -6.46 17.96 16.02
CA LYS A 64 -6.32 16.51 16.14
C LYS A 64 -5.59 15.93 14.93
N ASP A 65 -4.47 15.28 15.19
CA ASP A 65 -3.75 14.47 14.20
C ASP A 65 -4.55 13.21 13.87
N ILE A 66 -4.66 12.88 12.58
CA ILE A 66 -5.31 11.67 12.08
C ILE A 66 -4.41 11.05 11.02
N LEU A 67 -4.05 9.78 11.23
CA LEU A 67 -3.15 9.04 10.35
C LEU A 67 -3.88 8.51 9.11
N LEU A 68 -3.28 8.65 7.93
CA LEU A 68 -3.71 7.99 6.71
C LEU A 68 -2.72 6.88 6.33
N ALA A 69 -3.12 5.63 6.53
CA ALA A 69 -2.43 4.46 6.03
C ALA A 69 -3.11 3.94 4.77
N VAL A 70 -2.34 3.40 3.83
CA VAL A 70 -2.88 2.84 2.57
C VAL A 70 -2.25 1.50 2.23
N ASN A 71 -2.99 0.64 1.52
CA ASN A 71 -2.41 -0.52 0.86
C ASN A 71 -3.06 -0.80 -0.49
N SER A 72 -2.31 -1.43 -1.39
CA SER A 72 -2.70 -1.63 -2.80
C SER A 72 -3.87 -2.60 -3.00
N GLY A 73 -4.24 -3.38 -1.98
CA GLY A 73 -5.21 -4.47 -2.14
C GLY A 73 -4.61 -5.75 -2.70
N ASP A 74 -5.44 -6.76 -2.93
CA ASP A 74 -5.01 -7.98 -3.61
C ASP A 74 -4.93 -7.74 -5.12
N THR A 75 -3.75 -7.31 -5.58
CA THR A 75 -3.50 -7.06 -6.99
C THR A 75 -3.40 -8.33 -7.83
N GLY A 76 -3.27 -9.49 -7.19
CA GLY A 76 -2.87 -10.74 -7.85
C GLY A 76 -1.45 -10.69 -8.46
N CYS A 77 -0.69 -9.63 -8.22
CA CYS A 77 0.69 -9.45 -8.66
C CYS A 77 1.61 -9.77 -7.48
N GLY A 78 2.38 -10.85 -7.58
CA GLY A 78 3.36 -11.20 -6.54
C GLY A 78 4.54 -10.21 -6.48
N ALA A 79 5.33 -10.30 -5.41
CA ALA A 79 6.56 -9.54 -5.22
C ALA A 79 7.53 -9.73 -6.40
N GLY A 80 7.79 -8.66 -7.16
CA GLY A 80 8.82 -8.62 -8.18
C GLY A 80 10.21 -8.28 -7.62
N ASP A 81 11.21 -8.27 -8.50
CA ASP A 81 12.61 -7.93 -8.16
C ASP A 81 12.79 -6.44 -7.84
N THR A 82 11.87 -5.59 -8.31
CA THR A 82 11.85 -4.15 -8.04
C THR A 82 10.94 -3.82 -6.85
N PRO A 83 11.19 -2.71 -6.13
CA PRO A 83 10.24 -2.20 -5.14
C PRO A 83 8.82 -2.06 -5.71
N ASP A 84 7.82 -2.28 -4.84
CA ASP A 84 6.41 -2.24 -5.20
C ASP A 84 6.00 -0.87 -5.78
N GLN A 85 5.21 -0.87 -6.86
CA GLN A 85 4.70 0.36 -7.47
C GLN A 85 3.77 1.14 -6.54
N MET A 86 3.21 0.50 -5.52
CA MET A 86 2.42 1.15 -4.48
C MET A 86 3.19 2.23 -3.71
N LEU A 87 4.53 2.26 -3.81
CA LEU A 87 5.34 3.34 -3.27
C LEU A 87 4.90 4.72 -3.79
N MET A 88 4.25 4.81 -4.95
CA MET A 88 3.68 6.09 -5.43
C MET A 88 2.72 6.74 -4.42
N PHE A 89 2.07 5.95 -3.56
CA PHE A 89 1.12 6.47 -2.58
C PHE A 89 1.80 7.12 -1.37
N SER A 90 3.11 6.95 -1.17
CA SER A 90 3.85 7.61 -0.09
C SER A 90 3.98 9.13 -0.28
N GLU A 91 3.63 9.62 -1.47
CA GLU A 91 3.53 11.07 -1.74
C GLU A 91 2.35 11.71 -1.00
N VAL A 92 1.38 10.92 -0.55
CA VAL A 92 0.10 11.41 0.00
C VAL A 92 -0.23 10.78 1.35
N ALA A 93 -0.01 9.47 1.48
CA ALA A 93 -0.26 8.75 2.72
C ALA A 93 0.85 8.99 3.74
N ASP A 94 0.49 8.97 5.02
CA ASP A 94 1.46 9.00 6.12
C ASP A 94 2.21 7.65 6.19
N VAL A 95 1.50 6.55 5.88
CA VAL A 95 2.06 5.19 5.82
C VAL A 95 1.54 4.42 4.61
N THR A 96 2.44 3.86 3.80
CA THR A 96 2.15 2.94 2.71
C THR A 96 2.50 1.51 3.13
N ILE A 97 1.51 0.69 3.41
CA ILE A 97 1.71 -0.66 3.96
C ILE A 97 2.09 -1.64 2.86
N ILE A 98 3.38 -1.99 2.80
CA ILE A 98 3.89 -2.95 1.80
C ILE A 98 3.37 -4.36 2.05
N ARG A 99 2.74 -4.97 1.04
CA ARG A 99 2.12 -6.30 1.16
C ARG A 99 3.11 -7.45 1.29
N ASP A 100 4.39 -7.23 1.02
CA ASP A 100 5.46 -8.23 1.20
C ASP A 100 5.58 -8.73 2.66
N PHE A 101 4.98 -8.02 3.62
CA PHE A 101 4.88 -8.41 5.04
C PHE A 101 3.59 -9.16 5.41
N THR A 102 2.76 -9.51 4.44
CA THR A 102 1.53 -10.27 4.67
C THR A 102 1.62 -11.65 4.04
N HIS A 103 0.98 -12.65 4.65
CA HIS A 103 0.96 -14.02 4.11
C HIS A 103 0.33 -14.13 2.70
N LEU A 104 -0.48 -13.14 2.31
CA LEU A 104 -1.24 -13.10 1.04
C LEU A 104 -0.82 -11.90 0.18
N ARG A 105 0.45 -11.88 -0.20
CA ARG A 105 1.12 -10.83 -1.00
C ARG A 105 0.70 -10.72 -2.48
N GLY A 106 -0.51 -11.15 -2.84
CA GLY A 106 -0.98 -11.15 -4.23
C GLY A 106 -0.65 -12.43 -4.99
N SER A 107 -1.62 -13.36 -5.00
CA SER A 107 -1.77 -14.56 -5.85
C SER A 107 -0.66 -15.63 -5.93
N LYS A 108 0.64 -15.32 -5.82
CA LYS A 108 1.67 -16.37 -5.85
C LYS A 108 2.02 -16.77 -4.42
N MET A 109 1.50 -17.93 -3.99
CA MET A 109 2.01 -18.70 -2.84
C MET A 109 3.48 -19.01 -3.10
N VAL A 110 4.32 -18.05 -2.78
CA VAL A 110 5.75 -18.22 -2.72
C VAL A 110 6.05 -17.96 -1.27
N GLY A 111 6.68 -18.93 -0.60
CA GLY A 111 7.06 -18.79 0.81
C GLY A 111 7.70 -17.44 1.08
N PHE A 112 7.66 -17.01 2.34
CA PHE A 112 8.31 -15.77 2.78
C PHE A 112 9.77 -15.78 2.32
N ASN A 113 10.04 -15.09 1.20
CA ASN A 113 11.37 -15.04 0.61
C ASN A 113 12.04 -13.80 1.16
N ARG A 114 12.93 -14.01 2.13
CA ARG A 114 13.73 -12.98 2.80
C ARG A 114 14.46 -12.06 1.82
N LEU A 115 14.86 -12.57 0.65
CA LEU A 115 15.52 -11.79 -0.41
C LEU A 115 14.59 -10.74 -1.02
N ALA A 116 13.27 -10.91 -0.95
CA ALA A 116 12.31 -9.96 -1.51
C ALA A 116 12.35 -8.59 -0.79
N LEU A 117 12.86 -8.51 0.44
CA LEU A 117 12.96 -7.26 1.19
C LEU A 117 14.24 -6.46 0.90
N GLU A 118 15.26 -7.11 0.33
CA GLU A 118 16.54 -6.48 0.04
C GLU A 118 16.39 -5.30 -0.94
N LYS A 119 15.38 -5.36 -1.82
CA LYS A 119 15.03 -4.29 -2.75
C LYS A 119 14.69 -2.96 -2.04
N TYR A 120 14.35 -2.99 -0.75
CA TYR A 120 14.07 -1.81 0.08
C TYR A 120 15.26 -1.35 0.96
N PHE A 121 16.37 -2.08 1.01
CA PHE A 121 17.48 -1.72 1.91
C PHE A 121 18.21 -0.43 1.53
N LYS A 122 18.10 -0.02 0.26
CA LYS A 122 18.66 1.24 -0.25
C LYS A 122 17.96 2.49 0.31
N TYR A 123 16.76 2.38 0.88
CA TYR A 123 16.03 3.51 1.44
C TYR A 123 16.56 3.85 2.84
N ASN A 124 16.51 5.14 3.20
CA ASN A 124 16.84 5.59 4.56
C ASN A 124 15.72 5.21 5.55
N ASP A 125 15.98 5.41 6.85
CA ASP A 125 15.03 5.00 7.89
C ASP A 125 13.73 5.82 7.91
N THR A 126 13.79 7.09 7.48
CA THR A 126 12.60 7.95 7.33
C THR A 126 11.68 7.41 6.24
N ASP A 127 12.23 7.09 5.06
CA ASP A 127 11.49 6.53 3.94
C ASP A 127 10.93 5.15 4.30
N LYS A 128 11.73 4.33 5.00
CA LYS A 128 11.27 3.06 5.55
C LYS A 128 10.08 3.23 6.48
N THR A 129 10.07 4.25 7.33
CA THR A 129 8.93 4.56 8.21
C THR A 129 7.67 4.85 7.40
N LYS A 130 7.79 5.70 6.36
CA LYS A 130 6.68 6.01 5.45
C LYS A 130 6.17 4.81 4.66
N PHE A 131 7.01 3.81 4.46
CA PHE A 131 6.62 2.56 3.77
C PHE A 131 6.14 1.49 4.74
N GLY A 132 5.87 1.83 6.01
CA GLY A 132 5.52 0.85 7.04
C GLY A 132 6.62 -0.19 7.30
N LEU A 133 7.84 0.02 6.79
CA LEU A 133 8.98 -0.89 6.87
C LEU A 133 9.68 -0.85 8.23
N THR A 134 9.34 0.09 9.12
CA THR A 134 9.88 0.11 10.49
C THR A 134 9.31 -1.00 11.36
N THR A 135 8.10 -1.47 11.06
CA THR A 135 7.49 -2.66 11.71
C THR A 135 8.02 -3.97 11.12
N ALA A 136 8.70 -3.87 9.97
CA ALA A 136 9.26 -4.99 9.26
C ALA A 136 10.69 -5.28 9.70
N THR A 137 10.85 -6.10 10.74
CA THR A 137 12.17 -6.65 11.06
C THR A 137 12.42 -7.96 10.31
N LEU A 138 13.67 -8.25 9.97
CA LEU A 138 14.05 -9.53 9.32
C LEU A 138 13.70 -10.77 10.16
N SER A 139 13.40 -10.59 11.44
CA SER A 139 12.99 -11.61 12.40
C SER A 139 11.48 -11.73 12.59
N MET A 140 10.68 -10.79 12.08
CA MET A 140 9.23 -10.84 12.23
C MET A 140 8.62 -11.73 11.14
N PRO A 141 7.79 -12.73 11.51
CA PRO A 141 7.01 -13.48 10.54
C PRO A 141 6.02 -12.53 9.85
N PRO A 142 5.63 -12.80 8.59
CA PRO A 142 4.58 -12.03 7.94
C PRO A 142 3.28 -12.08 8.76
N TYR A 143 2.53 -10.99 8.78
CA TYR A 143 1.25 -10.92 9.47
C TYR A 143 0.19 -11.70 8.68
N GLU A 144 -0.74 -12.34 9.40
CA GLU A 144 -1.82 -13.14 8.81
C GLU A 144 -2.67 -12.34 7.82
N ASN A 145 -2.96 -11.08 8.15
CA ASN A 145 -3.75 -10.20 7.31
C ASN A 145 -3.31 -8.72 7.43
N MET A 146 -3.81 -7.90 6.52
CA MET A 146 -3.48 -6.47 6.41
C MET A 146 -3.91 -5.65 7.64
N MET A 147 -5.02 -6.00 8.27
CA MET A 147 -5.52 -5.28 9.45
C MET A 147 -4.65 -5.52 10.67
N ASN A 148 -4.13 -6.73 10.85
CA ASN A 148 -3.17 -7.05 11.91
C ASN A 148 -1.89 -6.23 11.73
N LEU A 149 -1.37 -6.12 10.51
CA LEU A 149 -0.20 -5.28 10.22
C LEU A 149 -0.51 -3.80 10.46
N ALA A 150 -1.65 -3.30 9.98
CA ALA A 150 -2.06 -1.91 10.19
C ALA A 150 -2.21 -1.54 11.67
N SER A 151 -2.67 -2.45 12.53
CA SER A 151 -2.76 -2.21 13.98
C SER A 151 -1.41 -2.04 14.69
N THR A 152 -0.29 -2.39 14.05
CA THR A 152 1.05 -2.12 14.59
C THR A 152 1.60 -0.75 14.18
N LEU A 153 0.90 -0.06 13.28
CA LEU A 153 1.29 1.22 12.69
C LEU A 153 0.44 2.39 13.19
N LEU A 154 -0.70 2.10 13.84
CA LEU A 154 -1.67 3.04 14.43
C LEU A 154 -1.55 2.99 15.96
#